data_AF-A0A929PXW8-F1
#
_entry.id   AF-A0A929PXW8-F1
#
_cell.length_a   1.000
_cell.length_b   1.000
_cell.length_c   1.000
_cell.angle_alpha   90.00
_cell.angle_beta   90.00
_cell.angle_gamma   90.00
#
_symmetry.space_group_name_H-M   'P 1'
#
loop_
_entity.id
_entity.type
_entity.pdbx_description
1 polymer ?
#
loop_
_entity_poly.entity_id
_entity_poly.type
_entity_poly.pdbx_seq_one_letter_code
_entity_poly.pdbx_strand_id
1 'polypeptide(L)' 'MKTDSKHYQFVNSQTGNTIYYHSLSISFTEDELRAELDKIKGQVATQNGLPIGIIYWEEVKNAN' A
#
# COMPACT_ATOMS: atom_id res chain seq x y z
N MET A 1 -23.29 6.74 -1.27
CA MET A 1 -22.47 6.75 -0.05
C MET A 1 -21.04 7.00 -0.49
N LYS A 2 -20.45 8.15 -0.16
CA LYS A 2 -19.03 8.40 -0.44
C LYS A 2 -18.25 7.69 0.66
N THR A 3 -17.82 6.46 0.41
CA THR A 3 -16.86 5.80 1.28
C THR A 3 -15.58 6.61 1.20
N ASP A 4 -15.28 7.34 2.27
CA ASP A 4 -13.97 7.94 2.46
C ASP A 4 -12.97 6.76 2.45
N SER A 5 -12.14 6.70 1.43
CA SER A 5 -11.15 5.64 1.26
C SER A 5 -9.79 6.31 1.22
N LYS A 6 -8.86 5.77 2.00
CA LYS A 6 -7.45 6.15 1.91
C LYS A 6 -6.80 5.35 0.80
N HIS A 7 -6.04 6.05 -0.02
CA HIS A 7 -5.31 5.45 -1.13
C HIS A 7 -3.86 5.27 -0.74
N TYR A 8 -3.31 4.10 -1.05
CA TYR A 8 -1.94 3.72 -0.78
C TYR A 8 -1.30 3.24 -2.07
N GLN A 9 -0.03 3.61 -2.24
CA GLN A 9 0.79 3.09 -3.32
C GLN A 9 1.93 2.27 -2.75
N PHE A 10 2.24 1.15 -3.39
CA PHE A 10 3.35 0.29 -3.07
C PHE A 10 4.45 0.55 -4.09
N VAL A 11 5.60 0.97 -3.63
CA VAL A 11 6.71 1.43 -4.45
C VAL A 11 7.89 0.49 -4.25
N ASN A 12 8.55 0.16 -5.36
CA ASN A 12 9.82 -0.54 -5.34
C ASN A 12 10.94 0.48 -5.10
N SER A 13 11.64 0.37 -3.97
CA SER A 13 12.72 1.28 -3.59
C SER A 13 13.94 1.23 -4.49
N GLN A 14 14.14 0.14 -5.24
CA GLN A 14 15.26 0.03 -6.18
C GLN A 14 15.01 0.79 -7.48
N THR A 15 13.76 0.86 -7.93
CA THR A 15 13.40 1.45 -9.23
C THR A 15 12.65 2.77 -9.09
N GLY A 16 12.11 3.08 -7.90
CA GLY A 16 11.24 4.22 -7.66
C GLY A 16 9.84 4.07 -8.28
N ASN A 17 9.53 2.91 -8.86
CA ASN A 17 8.26 2.70 -9.55
C ASN A 17 7.18 2.18 -8.61
N THR A 18 5.98 2.73 -8.75
CA THR A 18 4.78 2.17 -8.13
C THR A 18 4.42 0.87 -8.83
N ILE A 19 4.37 -0.21 -8.04
CA ILE A 19 4.08 -1.57 -8.51
C ILE A 19 2.67 -2.03 -8.16
N TYR A 20 2.00 -1.35 -7.22
CA TYR A 20 0.63 -1.66 -6.85
C TYR A 20 -0.06 -0.45 -6.21
N TYR A 21 -1.36 -0.31 -6.45
CA TYR A 21 -2.22 0.66 -5.76
C TYR A 21 -3.29 -0.08 -4.99
N HIS A 22 -3.53 0.37 -3.76
CA HIS A 22 -4.55 -0.20 -2.91
C HIS A 22 -5.37 0.89 -2.23
N SER A 23 -6.67 0.67 -2.07
CA SER A 23 -7.57 1.61 -1.41
C SER A 23 -8.22 0.92 -0.22
N LEU A 24 -8.05 1.49 0.98
CA LEU A 24 -8.64 0.98 2.21
C LEU A 24 -9.71 1.95 2.71
N SER A 25 -10.80 1.42 3.25
CA SER A 25 -11.83 2.22 3.91
C SER A 25 -11.26 2.90 5.16
N ILE A 26 -11.72 4.12 5.48
CA ILE A 26 -11.29 4.83 6.71
C ILE A 26 -11.71 4.16 8.03
N SER A 27 -12.47 3.06 7.96
CA SER A 27 -12.97 2.33 9.12
C SER A 27 -11.88 1.57 9.90
N PHE A 28 -10.69 1.39 9.32
CA PHE A 28 -9.59 0.69 9.97
C PHE A 28 -8.89 1.58 11.01
N THR A 29 -8.58 1.00 12.15
CA THR A 29 -7.61 1.59 13.08
C THR A 29 -6.21 1.59 12.47
N GLU A 30 -5.28 2.40 13.00
CA GLU A 30 -3.90 2.46 12.47
C GLU A 30 -3.19 1.11 12.51
N ASP A 31 -3.40 0.31 13.56
CA ASP A 31 -2.86 -1.05 13.69
C ASP A 31 -3.44 -2.01 12.65
N GLU A 32 -4.76 -2.01 12.44
CA GLU A 32 -5.39 -2.87 11.43
C GLU A 32 -4.98 -2.48 10.02
N LEU A 33 -4.88 -1.18 9.76
CA LEU A 33 -4.43 -0.65 8.48
C LEU A 33 -3.00 -1.09 8.18
N ARG A 34 -2.09 -0.98 9.16
CA ARG A 34 -0.70 -1.42 9.00
C ARG A 34 -0.62 -2.93 8.76
N ALA A 35 -1.39 -3.73 9.50
CA ALA A 35 -1.42 -5.17 9.32
C ALA A 35 -1.91 -5.57 7.92
N GLU A 36 -2.96 -4.93 7.41
CA GLU A 36 -3.50 -5.20 6.07
C GLU A 36 -2.52 -4.74 4.98
N LEU A 37 -1.90 -3.57 5.12
CA LEU A 37 -0.88 -3.09 4.18
C LEU A 37 0.36 -3.99 4.15
N ASP A 38 0.83 -4.50 5.29
CA ASP A 38 1.98 -5.43 5.35
C ASP A 38 1.63 -6.78 4.71
N LYS A 39 0.40 -7.26 4.88
CA LYS A 39 -0.09 -8.45 4.18
C LYS A 39 -0.12 -8.24 2.67
N ILE A 40 -0.66 -7.12 2.20
CA ILE A 40 -0.68 -6.76 0.77
C ILE A 40 0.74 -6.62 0.23
N LYS A 41 1.64 -6.01 0.99
CA LYS A 41 3.06 -5.89 0.65
C LYS A 41 3.69 -7.26 0.36
N GLY A 42 3.42 -8.26 1.20
CA GLY A 42 3.90 -9.63 0.99
C GLY A 42 3.29 -10.31 -0.24
N GLN A 43 2.01 -10.04 -0.52
CA GLN A 43 1.34 -10.53 -1.73
C GLN A 43 1.95 -9.90 -2.99
N VAL A 44 2.13 -8.57 -2.99
CA VAL A 44 2.75 -7.83 -4.10
C VAL A 44 4.18 -8.29 -4.33
N ALA A 45 4.96 -8.51 -3.26
CA ALA A 45 6.31 -9.07 -3.32
C ALA A 45 6.32 -10.43 -4.03
N THR A 46 5.46 -11.33 -3.58
CA THR A 46 5.34 -12.70 -4.13
C THR A 46 4.90 -12.67 -5.59
N GLN A 47 3.89 -11.87 -5.93
CA GLN A 47 3.33 -11.77 -7.28
C GLN A 47 4.32 -11.18 -8.28
N ASN A 48 5.16 -10.23 -7.86
CA ASN A 48 6.16 -9.60 -8.72
C ASN A 48 7.53 -10.29 -8.68
N GLY A 49 7.70 -11.34 -7.85
CA GLY A 49 9.00 -12.00 -7.65
C GLY A 49 10.05 -11.07 -7.03
N LEU A 50 9.61 -10.09 -6.23
CA LEU A 50 10.47 -9.07 -5.63
C LEU A 50 10.72 -9.36 -4.14
N PRO A 51 11.90 -9.06 -3.60
CA PRO A 51 12.13 -9.11 -2.16
C PRO A 51 11.17 -8.16 -1.41
N ILE A 52 10.51 -8.64 -0.36
CA ILE A 52 9.59 -7.80 0.43
C ILE A 52 10.30 -6.57 1.05
N GLY A 53 11.59 -6.68 1.34
CA GLY A 53 12.41 -5.60 1.91
C GLY A 53 12.66 -4.43 0.95
N ILE A 54 12.46 -4.61 -0.36
CA ILE A 54 12.62 -3.54 -1.36
C ILE A 54 11.29 -2.86 -1.72
N ILE A 55 10.21 -3.23 -1.06
CA ILE A 55 8.89 -2.62 -1.27
C ILE A 55 8.59 -1.76 -0.04
N TYR A 56 8.05 -0.57 -0.25
CA TYR A 56 7.44 0.22 0.81
C TYR A 56 6.08 0.71 0.35
N TRP A 57 5.24 1.13 1.29
CA TRP A 57 3.95 1.73 0.98
C TRP A 57 3.92 3.16 1.50
N GLU A 58 3.22 4.02 0.79
CA GLU A 58 2.99 5.41 1.18
C GLU A 58 1.55 5.80 0.89
N GLU A 59 0.99 6.65 1.76
CA GLU A 59 -0.36 7.18 1.59
C GLU A 59 -0.35 8.21 0.46
N VAL A 60 -1.18 7.99 -0.56
CA VAL A 60 -1.42 8.97 -1.62
C VAL A 60 -2.34 10.04 -1.05
N LYS A 61 -1.72 11.02 -0.41
CA LYS A 61 -2.40 12.26 -0.05
C LYS A 61 -2.60 13.03 -1.35
N ASN A 62 -3.83 13.04 -1.87
CA ASN A 62 -4.20 14.00 -2.90
C ASN A 62 -3.94 15.39 -2.32
N ALA A 63 -2.83 16.00 -2.72
CA ALA A 63 -2.52 17.38 -2.41
C ALA A 63 -3.60 18.23 -3.10
N ASN A 64 -4.48 18.79 -2.28
CA ASN A 64 -5.46 19.77 -2.71
C ASN A 64 -4.84 21.16 -2.59
#